data_AF-A0AAU8BQ57-F1
#
_entry.id   AF-A0AAU8BQ57-F1
#
_cell.length_a   1.000
_cell.length_b   1.000
_cell.length_c   1.000
_cell.angle_alpha   90.00
_cell.angle_beta   90.00
_cell.angle_gamma   90.00
#
_symmetry.space_group_name_H-M   'P 1'
#
loop_
_entity.id
_entity.type
_entity.pdbx_description
1 polymer ?
#
loop_
_entity_poly.entity_id
_entity_poly.type
_entity_poly.pdbx_seq_one_letter_code
_entity_poly.pdbx_strand_id
1 'polypeptide(L)'
;MAKFHQRAPLSAQIDAATKTLAQLSKTAVPNAVYRSINAVGRVSERHTIKGIAKAEKVPQKAIRPRIQPIKKAKARSPSRKTKVRLAPLMASRLGKVRQTRKGVSVGRHRFRGAFVADGSKGYGRYIKKGARQLGKKPYQTTTLDRTLVLQRKGKGRYPLEAVKLNIQHSTLNTYRSNVRRAYNQIFPRELATHLIREVEKMKRR
;
A
#
# COMPACT_ATOMS: atom_id res chain seq x y z
N MET A 1 -9.71 26.33 -52.98
CA MET A 1 -10.17 27.37 -52.02
C MET A 1 -11.52 26.93 -51.47
N ALA A 2 -11.53 26.27 -50.32
CA ALA A 2 -12.73 25.61 -49.78
C ALA A 2 -13.63 26.62 -49.04
N LYS A 3 -14.89 26.64 -49.48
CA LYS A 3 -15.97 27.56 -49.12
C LYS A 3 -16.21 27.70 -47.60
N PHE A 4 -15.97 28.90 -47.07
CA PHE A 4 -16.46 29.37 -45.78
C PHE A 4 -17.96 29.74 -45.86
N HIS A 5 -18.85 28.79 -46.15
CA HIS A 5 -20.28 29.09 -46.12
C HIS A 5 -20.86 28.82 -44.72
N GLN A 6 -21.12 29.94 -44.03
CA GLN A 6 -22.01 30.14 -42.88
C GLN A 6 -21.62 29.40 -41.59
N ARG A 7 -20.54 29.89 -40.97
CA ARG A 7 -20.37 29.74 -39.52
C ARG A 7 -21.57 30.42 -38.85
N ALA A 8 -22.22 29.75 -37.91
CA ALA A 8 -23.32 30.30 -37.10
C ALA A 8 -23.02 31.75 -36.68
N PRO A 9 -24.03 32.62 -36.44
CA PRO A 9 -23.78 33.99 -36.02
C PRO A 9 -22.79 34.02 -34.84
N LEU A 10 -21.94 35.04 -34.77
CA LEU A 10 -20.84 35.11 -33.79
C LEU A 10 -21.34 34.83 -32.35
N SER A 11 -22.55 35.30 -32.01
CA SER A 11 -23.24 34.97 -30.77
C SER A 11 -23.42 33.46 -30.53
N ALA A 12 -23.92 32.72 -31.52
CA ALA A 12 -24.08 31.27 -31.43
C ALA A 12 -22.73 30.52 -31.32
N GLN A 13 -21.65 31.04 -31.93
CA GLN A 13 -20.31 30.48 -31.75
C GLN A 13 -19.80 30.71 -30.33
N ILE A 14 -20.03 31.90 -29.76
CA ILE A 14 -19.69 32.22 -28.38
C ILE A 14 -20.49 31.33 -27.43
N ASP A 15 -21.79 31.14 -27.65
CA ASP A 15 -22.64 30.27 -26.83
C ASP A 15 -22.23 28.80 -26.89
N ALA A 16 -21.80 28.31 -28.06
CA ALA A 16 -21.26 26.96 -28.19
C ALA A 16 -19.91 26.81 -27.46
N ALA A 17 -19.04 27.82 -27.56
CA ALA A 17 -17.76 27.85 -26.86
C ALA A 17 -17.92 27.91 -25.33
N THR A 18 -18.87 28.71 -24.83
CA THR A 18 -19.16 28.80 -23.39
C THR A 18 -19.75 27.50 -22.86
N LYS A 19 -20.67 26.85 -23.60
CA LYS A 19 -21.21 25.52 -23.25
C LYS A 19 -20.13 24.44 -23.18
N THR A 20 -19.24 24.40 -24.17
CA THR A 20 -18.13 23.42 -24.19
C THR A 20 -17.14 23.67 -23.04
N LEU A 21 -16.81 24.94 -22.73
CA LEU A 21 -15.99 25.29 -21.58
C LEU A 21 -16.64 24.91 -20.25
N ALA A 22 -17.95 25.16 -20.11
CA ALA A 22 -18.71 24.76 -18.92
C ALA A 22 -18.70 23.23 -18.73
N GLN A 23 -18.85 22.47 -19.83
CA GLN A 23 -18.80 21.02 -19.80
C GLN A 23 -17.39 20.49 -19.46
N LEU A 24 -16.35 21.13 -19.97
CA LEU A 24 -14.95 20.84 -19.66
C LEU A 24 -14.70 20.98 -18.14
N SER A 25 -15.13 22.12 -17.57
CA SER A 25 -15.02 22.41 -16.15
C SER A 25 -15.77 21.38 -15.30
N LYS A 26 -17.01 21.04 -15.68
CA LYS A 26 -17.88 20.13 -14.91
C LYS A 26 -17.43 18.66 -14.95
N THR A 27 -16.83 18.21 -16.05
CA THR A 27 -16.59 16.76 -16.29
C THR A 27 -15.12 16.42 -16.54
N ALA A 28 -14.50 17.02 -17.56
CA ALA A 28 -13.14 16.69 -17.98
C ALA A 28 -12.11 17.01 -16.89
N VAL A 29 -12.21 18.17 -16.25
CA VAL A 29 -11.26 18.59 -15.21
C VAL A 29 -11.31 17.66 -13.99
N PRO A 30 -12.47 17.43 -13.32
CA PRO A 30 -12.54 16.47 -12.22
C PRO A 30 -12.05 15.07 -12.62
N ASN A 31 -12.36 14.64 -13.84
CA ASN A 31 -11.93 13.34 -14.34
C ASN A 31 -10.42 13.21 -14.47
N ALA A 32 -9.76 14.22 -15.03
CA ALA A 32 -8.32 14.25 -15.17
C ALA A 32 -7.63 14.35 -13.80
N VAL A 33 -8.15 15.18 -12.90
CA VAL A 33 -7.60 15.38 -11.55
C VAL A 33 -7.60 14.07 -10.76
N TYR A 34 -8.73 13.38 -10.63
CA TYR A 34 -8.77 12.17 -9.79
C TYR A 34 -7.85 11.06 -10.34
N ARG A 35 -7.71 10.94 -11.67
CA ARG A 35 -6.80 9.97 -12.30
C ARG A 35 -5.35 10.29 -11.96
N SER A 36 -4.98 11.57 -12.01
CA SER A 36 -3.65 12.07 -11.66
C SER A 36 -3.31 11.82 -10.21
N ILE A 37 -4.24 12.08 -9.28
CA ILE A 37 -4.06 11.78 -7.84
C ILE A 37 -3.86 10.29 -7.61
N ASN A 38 -4.62 9.44 -8.31
CA ASN A 38 -4.45 8.00 -8.23
C ASN A 38 -3.10 7.53 -8.81
N ALA A 39 -2.60 8.19 -9.85
CA ALA A 39 -1.28 7.94 -10.41
C ALA A 39 -0.17 8.30 -9.41
N VAL A 40 -0.23 9.50 -8.82
CA VAL A 40 0.69 9.93 -7.75
C VAL A 40 0.71 8.92 -6.61
N GLY A 41 -0.45 8.52 -6.11
CA GLY A 41 -0.56 7.52 -5.05
C GLY A 41 0.08 6.18 -5.40
N ARG A 42 -0.16 5.68 -6.62
CA ARG A 42 0.44 4.43 -7.10
C ARG A 42 1.96 4.51 -7.15
N VAL A 43 2.49 5.63 -7.66
CA VAL A 43 3.94 5.85 -7.79
C VAL A 43 4.59 6.03 -6.42
N SER A 44 4.00 6.82 -5.52
CA SER A 44 4.54 7.03 -4.17
C SER A 44 4.54 5.74 -3.35
N GLU A 45 3.46 4.95 -3.40
CA GLU A 45 3.35 3.64 -2.75
C GLU A 45 4.44 2.68 -3.27
N ARG A 46 4.62 2.58 -4.59
CA ARG A 46 5.66 1.72 -5.21
C ARG A 46 7.06 2.12 -4.79
N HIS A 47 7.41 3.40 -4.86
CA HIS A 47 8.74 3.89 -4.48
C HIS A 47 8.99 3.76 -2.99
N THR A 48 7.95 3.94 -2.17
CA THR A 48 8.05 3.73 -0.72
C THR A 48 8.37 2.28 -0.39
N ILE A 49 7.65 1.33 -0.98
CA ILE A 49 7.91 -0.11 -0.79
C ILE A 49 9.34 -0.46 -1.19
N LYS A 50 9.81 0.05 -2.34
CA LYS A 50 11.19 -0.16 -2.80
C LYS A 50 12.23 0.48 -1.89
N GLY A 51 12.00 1.71 -1.43
CA GLY A 51 12.90 2.45 -0.56
C GLY A 51 13.08 1.77 0.79
N ILE A 52 11.98 1.36 1.44
CA ILE A 52 12.02 0.62 2.72
C ILE A 52 12.73 -0.71 2.53
N ALA A 53 12.39 -1.46 1.47
CA ALA A 53 13.02 -2.75 1.19
C ALA A 53 14.54 -2.63 1.03
N LYS A 54 15.02 -1.58 0.35
CA LYS A 54 16.44 -1.30 0.18
C LYS A 54 17.10 -0.88 1.49
N ALA A 55 16.52 0.07 2.21
CA ALA A 55 17.08 0.63 3.45
C ALA A 55 17.19 -0.44 4.55
N GLU A 56 16.10 -1.18 4.79
CA GLU A 56 16.02 -2.15 5.89
C GLU A 56 16.47 -3.57 5.48
N LYS A 57 16.89 -3.76 4.22
CA LYS A 57 17.25 -5.07 3.65
C LYS A 57 16.13 -6.12 3.86
N VAL A 58 14.89 -5.70 3.62
CA VAL A 58 13.66 -6.49 3.80
C VAL A 58 13.04 -6.81 2.43
N PRO A 59 12.45 -8.00 2.20
CA PRO A 59 11.78 -8.27 0.94
C PRO A 59 10.51 -7.42 0.76
N GLN A 60 10.30 -6.91 -0.46
CA GLN A 60 9.15 -6.06 -0.79
C GLN A 60 7.80 -6.74 -0.49
N LYS A 61 7.70 -8.07 -0.63
CA LYS A 61 6.47 -8.84 -0.32
C LYS A 61 6.00 -8.68 1.12
N ALA A 62 6.92 -8.47 2.07
CA ALA A 62 6.59 -8.26 3.48
C ALA A 62 6.07 -6.85 3.77
N ILE A 63 6.46 -5.86 2.94
CA ILE A 63 6.11 -4.45 3.09
C ILE A 63 4.82 -4.12 2.32
N ARG A 64 4.60 -4.70 1.13
CA ARG A 64 3.44 -4.43 0.27
C ARG A 64 2.07 -4.47 1.00
N PRO A 65 1.73 -5.47 1.84
CA PRO A 65 0.45 -5.48 2.55
C PRO A 65 0.32 -4.39 3.63
N ARG A 66 1.41 -3.67 3.94
CA ARG A 66 1.45 -2.62 4.96
C ARG A 66 1.19 -1.23 4.39
N ILE A 67 1.29 -1.08 3.07
CA ILE A 67 1.15 0.19 2.35
C ILE A 67 0.14 -0.02 1.23
N GLN A 68 -1.13 0.31 1.50
CA GLN A 68 -2.23 0.05 0.58
C GLN A 68 -3.27 1.17 0.61
N PRO A 69 -3.91 1.49 -0.52
CA PRO A 69 -5.00 2.46 -0.54
C PRO A 69 -6.21 1.95 0.25
N ILE A 70 -6.74 2.80 1.12
CA ILE A 70 -8.05 2.60 1.78
C ILE A 70 -9.15 3.18 0.88
N LYS A 71 -8.90 4.38 0.33
CA LYS A 71 -9.84 5.09 -0.53
C LYS A 71 -9.12 5.63 -1.76
N LYS A 72 -9.60 5.27 -2.94
CA LYS A 72 -9.14 5.83 -4.22
C LYS A 72 -9.86 7.16 -4.49
N ALA A 73 -9.17 8.07 -5.18
CA ALA A 73 -9.77 9.34 -5.62
C ALA A 73 -10.85 9.07 -6.69
N LYS A 74 -11.93 9.85 -6.66
CA LYS A 74 -13.03 9.82 -7.63
C LYS A 74 -13.28 11.25 -8.14
N ALA A 75 -13.99 11.43 -9.26
CA ALA A 75 -14.31 12.76 -9.79
C ALA A 75 -14.99 13.68 -8.75
N ARG A 76 -15.98 13.15 -8.01
CA ARG A 76 -16.68 13.88 -6.94
C ARG A 76 -15.86 14.08 -5.66
N SER A 77 -14.77 13.34 -5.48
CA SER A 77 -13.92 13.41 -4.30
C SER A 77 -12.46 13.18 -4.71
N PRO A 78 -11.75 14.25 -5.14
CA PRO A 78 -10.39 14.17 -5.63
C PRO A 78 -9.40 14.05 -4.46
N SER A 79 -9.59 13.04 -3.60
CA SER A 79 -8.69 12.74 -2.50
C SER A 79 -8.47 11.24 -2.39
N ARG A 80 -7.21 10.85 -2.17
CA ARG A 80 -6.80 9.46 -1.96
C ARG A 80 -6.31 9.29 -0.53
N LYS A 81 -6.76 8.23 0.14
CA LYS A 81 -6.31 7.86 1.48
C LYS A 81 -5.57 6.52 1.43
N THR A 82 -4.35 6.50 1.93
CA THR A 82 -3.49 5.31 1.94
C THR A 82 -3.17 4.91 3.39
N LYS A 83 -3.35 3.63 3.69
CA LYS A 83 -2.96 3.01 4.97
C LYS A 83 -1.46 2.78 4.95
N VAL A 84 -0.77 3.29 5.96
CA VAL A 84 0.66 3.00 6.19
C VAL A 84 0.80 2.44 7.59
N ARG A 85 1.06 1.13 7.71
CA ARG A 85 1.28 0.50 9.01
C ARG A 85 2.70 0.78 9.48
N LEU A 86 2.85 1.40 10.65
CA LEU A 86 4.14 1.75 11.25
C LEU A 86 4.72 0.70 12.21
N ALA A 87 3.89 -0.25 12.66
CA ALA A 87 4.29 -1.27 13.64
C ALA A 87 5.55 -2.08 13.21
N PRO A 88 6.42 -2.54 14.12
CA PRO A 88 7.58 -3.36 13.76
C PRO A 88 7.23 -4.59 12.92
N LEU A 89 8.13 -4.98 12.02
CA LEU A 89 7.96 -6.14 11.15
C LEU A 89 8.44 -7.41 11.85
N MET A 90 7.60 -8.45 11.92
CA MET A 90 8.03 -9.73 12.50
C MET A 90 9.15 -10.37 11.67
N ALA A 91 10.17 -10.91 12.35
CA ALA A 91 11.32 -11.54 11.72
C ALA A 91 10.93 -12.71 10.80
N SER A 92 9.89 -13.48 11.14
CA SER A 92 9.39 -14.58 10.29
C SER A 92 8.89 -14.13 8.91
N ARG A 93 8.53 -12.84 8.73
CA ARG A 93 8.11 -12.31 7.43
C ARG A 93 9.28 -11.91 6.52
N LEU A 94 10.51 -11.96 7.02
CA LEU A 94 11.71 -11.54 6.28
C LEU A 94 12.16 -12.59 5.23
N GLY A 95 11.75 -13.85 5.36
CA GLY A 95 12.15 -14.91 4.42
C GLY A 95 12.14 -16.29 5.05
N LYS A 96 12.88 -17.22 4.45
CA LYS A 96 13.10 -18.57 5.00
C LYS A 96 13.87 -18.46 6.32
N VAL A 97 13.33 -19.07 7.36
CA VAL A 97 13.90 -19.04 8.70
C VAL A 97 14.88 -20.20 8.84
N ARG A 98 16.10 -19.95 9.33
CA ARG A 98 17.12 -20.97 9.60
C ARG A 98 17.59 -20.89 11.05
N GLN A 99 17.38 -21.97 11.81
CA GLN A 99 17.97 -22.13 13.14
C GLN A 99 19.49 -22.30 13.01
N THR A 100 20.24 -21.65 13.88
CA THR A 100 21.71 -21.74 13.97
C THR A 100 22.10 -22.01 15.43
N ARG A 101 23.35 -22.42 15.67
CA ARG A 101 23.86 -22.67 17.03
C ARG A 101 23.73 -21.46 17.96
N LYS A 102 23.91 -20.23 17.44
CA LYS A 102 23.89 -18.98 18.22
C LYS A 102 22.52 -18.29 18.25
N GLY A 103 21.55 -18.75 17.47
CA GLY A 103 20.24 -18.10 17.35
C GLY A 103 19.54 -18.39 16.01
N VAL A 104 18.89 -17.40 15.41
CA VAL A 104 18.15 -17.56 14.14
C VAL A 104 18.66 -16.59 13.07
N SER A 105 18.77 -17.09 11.82
CA SER A 105 19.05 -16.27 10.63
C SER A 105 17.81 -16.22 9.74
N VAL A 106 17.39 -15.03 9.31
CA VAL A 106 16.29 -14.83 8.35
C VAL A 106 16.65 -13.78 7.32
N GLY A 107 16.72 -14.17 6.05
CA GLY A 107 17.17 -13.30 4.98
C GLY A 107 18.57 -12.73 5.29
N ARG A 108 18.69 -11.40 5.35
CA ARG A 108 19.94 -10.69 5.66
C ARG A 108 20.14 -10.37 7.14
N HIS A 109 19.26 -10.85 8.01
CA HIS A 109 19.22 -10.52 9.43
C HIS A 109 19.57 -11.73 10.31
N ARG A 110 20.30 -11.50 11.40
CA ARG A 110 20.67 -12.51 12.40
C ARG A 110 20.21 -12.07 13.78
N PHE A 111 19.54 -12.97 14.48
CA PHE A 111 18.96 -12.73 15.81
C PHE A 111 19.58 -13.71 16.81
N ARG A 112 20.55 -13.23 17.60
CA ARG A 112 21.24 -14.05 18.61
C ARG A 112 20.31 -14.38 19.78
N GLY A 113 20.37 -15.62 20.27
CA GLY A 113 19.52 -16.10 21.37
C GLY A 113 18.04 -16.28 21.00
N ALA A 114 17.68 -16.05 19.73
CA ALA A 114 16.36 -16.39 19.22
C ALA A 114 16.29 -17.88 18.84
N PHE A 115 15.08 -18.42 18.78
CA PHE A 115 14.84 -19.78 18.32
C PHE A 115 13.60 -19.83 17.42
N VAL A 116 13.57 -20.83 16.53
CA VAL A 116 12.44 -21.09 15.64
C VAL A 116 11.38 -21.88 16.39
N ALA A 117 10.16 -21.34 16.43
CA ALA A 117 8.98 -22.05 16.89
C ALA A 117 8.11 -22.37 15.68
N ASP A 118 8.06 -23.65 15.32
CA ASP A 118 7.25 -24.11 14.19
C ASP A 118 5.91 -24.64 14.69
N GLY A 119 4.87 -23.82 14.53
CA GLY A 119 3.50 -24.18 14.88
C GLY A 119 2.88 -25.18 13.89
N SER A 120 3.45 -25.36 12.69
CA SER A 120 2.87 -26.24 11.66
C SER A 120 2.98 -27.72 12.02
N LYS A 121 3.96 -28.07 12.86
CA LYS A 121 4.16 -29.41 13.41
C LYS A 121 3.19 -29.78 14.53
N GLY A 122 2.24 -28.90 14.87
CA GLY A 122 1.14 -29.21 15.78
C GLY A 122 1.58 -29.49 17.22
N TYR A 123 2.66 -28.88 17.70
CA TYR A 123 3.07 -29.03 19.10
C TYR A 123 2.08 -28.31 20.02
N GLY A 124 1.18 -29.09 20.59
CA GLY A 124 0.19 -28.64 21.56
C GLY A 124 -1.22 -28.51 20.99
N ARG A 125 -2.18 -28.93 21.80
CA ARG A 125 -3.61 -28.73 21.58
C ARG A 125 -4.02 -27.40 22.19
N TYR A 126 -4.77 -26.57 21.46
CA TYR A 126 -5.30 -25.31 22.02
C TYR A 126 -6.83 -25.34 22.10
N ILE A 127 -7.37 -24.61 23.08
CA ILE A 127 -8.81 -24.40 23.22
C ILE A 127 -9.16 -23.07 22.56
N LYS A 128 -10.00 -23.11 21.51
CA LYS A 128 -10.51 -21.89 20.87
C LYS A 128 -11.36 -21.12 21.89
N LYS A 129 -11.24 -19.78 21.93
CA LYS A 129 -12.11 -18.93 22.75
C LYS A 129 -13.58 -19.22 22.39
N GLY A 130 -14.37 -19.72 23.34
CA GLY A 130 -15.77 -20.15 23.15
C GLY A 130 -16.00 -21.66 23.02
N ALA A 131 -14.95 -22.49 22.94
CA ALA A 131 -15.06 -23.95 22.77
C ALA A 131 -14.99 -24.76 24.08
N ARG A 132 -15.08 -24.11 25.25
CA ARG A 132 -15.14 -24.77 26.57
C ARG A 132 -16.54 -25.30 26.91
N GLN A 133 -17.29 -25.77 25.91
CA GLN A 133 -18.57 -26.41 26.18
C GLN A 133 -18.33 -27.90 26.46
N LEU A 134 -18.89 -28.38 27.56
CA LEU A 134 -18.81 -29.75 28.03
C LEU A 134 -19.37 -30.69 26.94
N GLY A 135 -18.59 -31.71 26.52
CA GLY A 135 -19.05 -32.74 25.58
C GLY A 135 -18.53 -32.68 24.13
N LYS A 136 -17.78 -31.64 23.73
CA LYS A 136 -17.08 -31.58 22.41
C LYS A 136 -15.56 -31.62 22.61
N LYS A 137 -14.81 -32.27 21.71
CA LYS A 137 -13.32 -32.28 21.73
C LYS A 137 -12.81 -30.82 21.81
N PRO A 138 -12.40 -30.31 22.99
CA PRO A 138 -12.17 -28.87 23.18
C PRO A 138 -10.82 -28.44 22.62
N TYR A 139 -9.98 -29.43 22.35
CA TYR A 139 -8.61 -29.35 21.91
C TYR A 139 -8.53 -29.45 20.39
N GLN A 140 -8.24 -28.33 19.73
CA GLN A 140 -7.92 -28.31 18.31
C GLN A 140 -6.41 -28.44 18.12
N THR A 141 -6.01 -29.16 17.06
CA THR A 141 -4.61 -29.18 16.61
C THR A 141 -4.20 -27.76 16.25
N THR A 142 -3.06 -27.30 16.75
CA THR A 142 -2.44 -26.05 16.35
C THR A 142 -1.99 -26.16 14.89
N THR A 143 -2.89 -26.03 13.91
CA THR A 143 -2.50 -25.83 12.51
C THR A 143 -2.14 -24.37 12.28
N LEU A 144 -1.28 -23.82 13.14
CA LEU A 144 -0.73 -22.49 12.94
C LEU A 144 0.32 -22.60 11.85
N ASP A 145 -0.09 -22.31 10.62
CA ASP A 145 0.70 -22.26 9.39
C ASP A 145 1.76 -21.14 9.38
N ARG A 146 2.36 -20.85 10.53
CA ARG A 146 3.31 -19.75 10.72
C ARG A 146 4.43 -20.17 11.65
N THR A 147 5.57 -20.48 11.04
CA THR A 147 6.86 -20.44 11.72
C THR A 147 7.07 -19.07 12.36
N LEU A 148 7.34 -19.05 13.66
CA LEU A 148 7.68 -17.85 14.43
C LEU A 148 9.15 -17.87 14.79
N VAL A 149 9.73 -16.68 14.92
CA VAL A 149 11.04 -16.49 15.51
C VAL A 149 10.81 -15.86 16.87
N LEU A 150 11.10 -16.60 17.93
CA LEU A 150 10.88 -16.19 19.31
C LEU A 150 12.21 -15.91 20.00
N GLN A 151 12.18 -15.05 21.01
CA GLN A 151 13.30 -14.80 21.88
C GLN A 151 12.80 -14.66 23.31
N ARG A 152 13.61 -15.15 24.27
CA ARG A 152 13.34 -14.92 25.68
C ARG A 152 13.65 -13.47 26.04
N LYS A 153 12.69 -12.75 26.61
CA LYS A 153 12.84 -11.36 27.04
C LYS A 153 12.38 -11.19 28.47
N GLY A 154 13.34 -11.26 29.40
CA GLY A 154 13.10 -11.19 30.84
C GLY A 154 13.20 -12.54 31.55
N LYS A 155 12.98 -12.53 32.87
CA LYS A 155 13.21 -13.68 33.75
C LYS A 155 11.95 -14.42 34.20
N GLY A 156 10.75 -13.90 33.92
CA GLY A 156 9.47 -14.48 34.36
C GLY A 156 9.14 -15.87 33.79
N ARG A 157 7.94 -16.38 34.11
CA ARG A 157 7.53 -17.75 33.76
C ARG A 157 7.34 -17.99 32.25
N TYR A 158 6.77 -17.02 31.52
CA TYR A 158 6.58 -17.11 30.06
C TYR A 158 7.07 -15.85 29.32
N PRO A 159 8.36 -15.51 29.38
CA PRO A 159 8.88 -14.27 28.83
C PRO A 159 9.29 -14.48 27.37
N LEU A 160 8.37 -14.93 26.52
CA LEU A 160 8.64 -15.17 25.09
C LEU A 160 8.00 -14.08 24.25
N GLU A 161 8.81 -13.42 23.42
CA GLU A 161 8.34 -12.45 22.44
C GLU A 161 8.73 -12.87 21.03
N ALA A 162 7.86 -12.58 20.06
CA ALA A 162 8.23 -12.68 18.66
C ALA A 162 9.23 -11.58 18.31
N VAL A 163 10.34 -11.98 17.71
CA VAL A 163 11.40 -11.06 17.26
C VAL A 163 10.86 -10.16 16.16
N LYS A 164 11.10 -8.86 16.31
CA LYS A 164 10.61 -7.82 15.40
C LYS A 164 11.75 -6.91 14.96
N LEU A 165 11.75 -6.54 13.69
CA LEU A 165 12.58 -5.50 13.10
C LEU A 165 11.83 -4.17 13.15
N ASN A 166 12.42 -3.16 13.78
CA ASN A 166 11.85 -1.83 13.77
C ASN A 166 12.09 -1.17 12.40
N ILE A 167 11.01 -0.81 11.71
CA ILE A 167 11.07 -0.14 10.40
C ILE A 167 10.26 1.17 10.40
N GLN A 168 9.88 1.67 11.57
CA GLN A 168 8.96 2.79 11.70
C GLN A 168 9.51 4.07 11.08
N HIS A 169 10.74 4.45 11.47
CA HIS A 169 11.38 5.68 11.00
C HIS A 169 11.62 5.66 9.51
N SER A 170 12.19 4.57 8.97
CA SER A 170 12.40 4.42 7.53
C SER A 170 11.08 4.44 6.76
N THR A 171 10.03 3.81 7.28
CA THR A 171 8.70 3.83 6.66
C THR A 171 8.14 5.25 6.56
N LEU A 172 8.13 5.99 7.68
CA LEU A 172 7.55 7.33 7.72
C LEU A 172 8.32 8.31 6.83
N ASN A 173 9.65 8.33 6.95
CA ASN A 173 10.50 9.27 6.21
C ASN A 173 10.46 8.99 4.71
N THR A 174 10.58 7.71 4.33
CA THR A 174 10.52 7.29 2.93
C THR A 174 9.16 7.59 2.32
N TYR A 175 8.07 7.37 3.06
CA TYR A 175 6.72 7.67 2.57
C TYR A 175 6.53 9.17 2.36
N ARG A 176 6.85 10.00 3.36
CA ARG A 176 6.71 11.47 3.27
C ARG A 176 7.50 12.06 2.11
N SER A 177 8.76 11.64 1.96
CA SER A 177 9.62 12.08 0.86
C SER A 177 9.07 11.67 -0.51
N ASN A 178 8.66 10.41 -0.67
CA ASN A 178 8.14 9.93 -1.94
C ASN A 178 6.77 10.51 -2.31
N VAL A 179 5.91 10.82 -1.34
CA VAL A 179 4.64 11.50 -1.62
C VAL A 179 4.91 12.90 -2.16
N ARG A 180 5.78 13.69 -1.51
CA ARG A 180 6.17 15.03 -1.99
C ARG A 180 6.80 14.97 -3.38
N ARG A 181 7.76 14.06 -3.57
CA ARG A 181 8.42 13.86 -4.87
C ARG A 181 7.42 13.47 -5.96
N ALA A 182 6.56 12.49 -5.71
CA ALA A 182 5.58 12.05 -6.70
C ALA A 182 4.55 13.14 -6.98
N TYR A 183 4.13 13.91 -5.98
CA TYR A 183 3.25 15.04 -6.19
C TYR A 183 3.90 16.08 -7.11
N ASN A 184 5.12 16.51 -6.82
CA ASN A 184 5.77 17.56 -7.61
C ASN A 184 6.14 17.10 -9.04
N GLN A 185 6.61 15.86 -9.21
CA GLN A 185 7.13 15.37 -10.50
C GLN A 185 6.07 14.70 -11.37
N ILE A 186 5.15 13.93 -10.76
CA ILE A 186 4.22 13.07 -11.50
C ILE A 186 2.87 13.74 -11.68
N PHE A 187 2.40 14.49 -10.69
CA PHE A 187 1.06 15.10 -10.75
C PHE A 187 0.89 16.02 -11.97
N PRO A 188 1.79 17.00 -12.26
CA PRO A 188 1.58 17.92 -13.37
C PRO A 188 1.59 17.20 -14.72
N ARG A 189 2.50 16.25 -14.88
CA ARG A 189 2.65 15.44 -16.10
C ARG A 189 1.40 14.58 -16.37
N GLU A 190 0.93 13.84 -15.37
CA GLU A 190 -0.26 12.99 -15.50
C GLU A 190 -1.52 13.84 -15.69
N LEU A 191 -1.59 14.99 -15.03
CA LEU A 191 -2.72 15.92 -15.18
C LEU A 191 -2.81 16.46 -16.59
N ALA A 192 -1.71 16.96 -17.16
CA ALA A 192 -1.68 17.42 -18.55
C ALA A 192 -2.08 16.30 -19.51
N THR A 193 -1.50 15.10 -19.34
CA THR A 193 -1.79 13.93 -20.18
C THR A 193 -3.28 13.54 -20.11
N HIS A 194 -3.86 13.56 -18.91
CA HIS A 194 -5.27 13.22 -18.74
C HIS A 194 -6.21 14.32 -19.22
N LEU A 195 -5.87 15.61 -19.06
CA LEU A 195 -6.65 16.71 -19.60
C LEU A 195 -6.71 16.66 -21.13
N ILE A 196 -5.57 16.49 -21.80
CA ILE A 196 -5.52 16.34 -23.27
C ILE A 196 -6.44 15.21 -23.71
N ARG A 197 -6.33 14.04 -23.08
CA ARG A 197 -7.17 12.89 -23.39
C ARG A 197 -8.66 13.15 -23.16
N GLU A 198 -9.04 13.89 -22.12
CA GLU A 198 -10.46 14.21 -21.89
C GLU A 198 -10.97 15.23 -22.91
N VAL A 199 -10.16 16.23 -23.32
CA VAL A 199 -10.50 17.16 -24.41
C VAL A 199 -10.69 16.43 -25.74
N GLU A 200 -9.79 15.50 -26.09
CA GLU A 200 -9.91 14.69 -27.30
C GLU A 200 -11.20 13.86 -27.32
N LYS A 201 -11.61 13.32 -26.18
CA LYS A 201 -12.88 12.59 -26.07
C LYS A 201 -14.09 13.49 -26.30
N MET A 202 -14.02 14.76 -25.90
CA MET A 202 -15.11 15.71 -26.13
C MET A 202 -15.20 16.10 -27.60
N LYS A 203 -14.07 16.24 -28.30
CA LYS A 203 -14.06 16.53 -29.75
C LYS A 203 -14.60 15.39 -30.62
N ARG A 204 -14.54 14.16 -30.13
CA ARG A 204 -15.04 12.95 -30.84
C ARG A 204 -16.53 12.69 -30.60
N ARG A 205 -17.16 13.43 -29.69
CA ARG A 205 -18.59 13.33 -29.38
C ARG A 205 -19.33 14.44 -30.10
#